data_AF-A0A8S1EWB8-F1
#
_entry.id   AF-A0A8S1EWB8-F1
#
_cell.length_a   1.000
_cell.length_b   1.000
_cell.length_c   1.000
_cell.angle_alpha   90.00
_cell.angle_beta   90.00
_cell.angle_gamma   90.00
#
_symmetry.space_group_name_H-M   'P 1'
#
loop_
_entity.id
_entity.type
_entity.pdbx_description
1 polymer ?
#
loop_
_entity_poly.entity_id
_entity_poly.type
_entity_poly.pdbx_seq_one_letter_code
_entity_poly.pdbx_strand_id
1 'polypeptide(L)'
;MNIFSGNGPLSVFNPFSEEEPRQNRSQIIHRVKNSIIALRTPDAELWSMIVRLGKAQDTLKESVVCIDRLDTLITPISKIRGLLRLTMMQKKLNELFERIVNSSFLKDYYESWSFLRQERAIILCGALVGIRVIECNLVLDYGNLQEQPLSVDLSLYVKLPTVSAEEEIENPNENDEKKKFDKERKSLLDQNNYLEERIRQLETNLEDERRKLEKMVESKSEISFDMNNIVSYRPSDEREDHDDVMKEMEELKKDNENLSTRVVELVDSLKIAEEQVSDKAKVCTDLYEKLRLSEECIRKLEDDFLRLKKHYDEDKQFFCDKISKLETQLSEATKKLTEKREDDDVLRSEFQKKCDLHNDAISILETKQRSLSETEERLRIVERELNEARRGLQEMPFLKDENLELKQNLEAEKQRADEYEKVLKELGGSLSESKLRMVELTEELLPLSDAQWAKDSDVTNCTSCSEVFTITKRKHHCRMSSRFLRSAVSRATQQRGMYENPYINRFKARSQVSDGFHKKSTGLTGLFVNEHPHRALTVVYGRILRALEQMPADAAYRKYTEQIVKQRLALVQAENDIQALEKKIGMGQIEEVIEQAELELETTRAILESKAWEPLVEGAPKNQWTWPV
;
A
#
# COMPACT_ATOMS: atom_id res chain seq x y z
N MET A 1 40.34 -3.01 16.05
CA MET A 1 40.45 -3.08 17.53
C MET A 1 39.07 -2.84 18.09
N ASN A 2 38.49 -3.83 18.79
CA ASN A 2 37.74 -3.71 20.07
C ASN A 2 36.91 -2.41 20.28
N ILE A 3 35.57 -2.39 20.44
CA ILE A 3 34.75 -3.01 21.51
C ILE A 3 33.24 -2.70 21.29
N PHE A 4 32.39 -3.67 21.66
CA PHE A 4 30.98 -3.65 22.11
C PHE A 4 30.07 -2.40 22.06
N SER A 5 28.80 -2.68 21.69
CA SER A 5 27.50 -2.31 22.31
C SER A 5 26.53 -1.77 21.24
N GLY A 6 25.23 -2.07 21.19
CA GLY A 6 24.35 -2.94 21.96
C GLY A 6 23.05 -3.12 21.16
N ASN A 7 22.34 -4.20 21.43
CA ASN A 7 20.99 -4.46 20.93
C ASN A 7 19.99 -3.45 21.54
N GLY A 8 19.08 -2.94 20.71
CA GLY A 8 17.88 -2.20 21.09
C GLY A 8 16.95 -2.11 19.88
N PRO A 9 15.63 -2.39 20.02
CA PRO A 9 14.76 -2.85 18.94
C PRO A 9 14.23 -1.73 18.04
N LEU A 10 13.90 -2.13 16.82
CA LEU A 10 13.13 -1.42 15.80
C LEU A 10 11.77 -0.96 16.35
N SER A 11 11.73 0.25 16.93
CA SER A 11 10.51 1.04 16.99
C SER A 11 10.28 1.68 15.62
N VAL A 12 9.30 1.17 14.89
CA VAL A 12 8.76 1.80 13.71
C VAL A 12 8.28 3.20 14.11
N PHE A 13 9.04 4.20 13.68
CA PHE A 13 8.65 5.59 13.63
C PHE A 13 7.32 5.69 12.88
N ASN A 14 6.26 6.09 13.60
CA ASN A 14 5.07 6.67 13.00
C ASN A 14 5.13 8.18 13.28
N PRO A 15 5.56 9.02 12.32
CA PRO A 15 5.36 10.46 12.37
C PRO A 15 3.90 10.77 11.97
N PHE A 16 3.46 12.03 12.07
CA PHE A 16 2.08 12.53 11.87
C PHE A 16 1.22 12.45 13.15
N SER A 17 1.19 13.45 14.04
CA SER A 17 1.00 14.90 13.88
C SER A 17 -0.21 15.25 13.01
N GLU A 18 -1.40 15.24 13.64
CA GLU A 18 -2.59 15.93 13.15
C GLU A 18 -2.38 17.45 13.27
N GLU A 19 -2.08 18.09 12.15
CA GLU A 19 -2.46 19.48 11.87
C GLU A 19 -3.57 19.44 10.81
N GLU A 20 -4.76 19.90 11.18
CA GLU A 20 -5.63 20.62 10.24
C GLU A 20 -5.07 22.05 10.11
N PRO A 21 -5.21 22.79 8.97
CA PRO A 21 -6.51 22.96 8.30
C PRO A 21 -6.46 23.18 6.77
N ARG A 22 -7.60 22.95 6.08
CA ARG A 22 -8.26 23.91 5.16
C ARG A 22 -9.39 23.24 4.36
N GLN A 23 -10.50 23.97 4.36
CA GLN A 23 -11.60 24.06 3.39
C GLN A 23 -11.59 23.15 2.16
N ASN A 24 -12.81 22.65 1.89
CA ASN A 24 -13.30 22.09 0.64
C ASN A 24 -12.72 20.72 0.24
N ARG A 25 -13.48 19.66 0.54
CA ARG A 25 -13.95 18.69 -0.47
C ARG A 25 -14.84 17.63 0.19
N SER A 26 -16.12 17.67 -0.15
CA SER A 26 -17.04 16.54 -0.30
C SER A 26 -16.62 15.20 0.32
N GLN A 27 -17.20 14.84 1.47
CA GLN A 27 -17.47 13.44 1.79
C GLN A 27 -18.44 13.28 2.96
N ILE A 28 -19.42 12.40 2.77
CA ILE A 28 -20.55 12.04 3.65
C ILE A 28 -20.09 11.33 4.95
N ILE A 29 -18.81 11.39 5.31
CA ILE A 29 -18.24 10.79 6.51
C ILE A 29 -17.94 11.90 7.53
N HIS A 30 -18.98 12.66 7.91
CA HIS A 30 -18.87 13.53 9.07
C HIS A 30 -18.88 12.67 10.33
N ARG A 31 -17.67 12.39 10.84
CA ARG A 31 -17.30 11.65 12.08
C ARG A 31 -18.46 10.89 12.74
N VAL A 32 -18.42 9.58 12.55
CA VAL A 32 -19.14 8.65 13.40
C VAL A 32 -18.66 8.89 14.83
N LYS A 33 -19.56 9.00 15.81
CA LYS A 33 -19.26 9.04 17.24
C LYS A 33 -18.38 7.84 17.56
N ASN A 34 -17.14 8.09 17.99
CA ASN A 34 -16.27 7.05 18.52
C ASN A 34 -16.96 6.44 19.75
N SER A 35 -17.69 5.34 19.56
CA SER A 35 -18.37 4.63 20.64
C SER A 35 -17.51 3.45 21.09
N ILE A 36 -16.67 3.72 22.11
CA ILE A 36 -16.28 2.83 23.24
C ILE A 36 -15.65 1.45 22.90
N ILE A 37 -15.42 1.08 21.64
CA ILE A 37 -14.69 -0.14 21.27
C ILE A 37 -13.50 0.26 20.40
N ALA A 38 -12.35 0.43 21.05
CA ALA A 38 -11.08 0.92 20.52
C ALA A 38 -10.41 0.06 19.40
N LEU A 39 -11.17 -0.73 18.63
CA LEU A 39 -10.65 -1.69 17.64
C LEU A 39 -11.45 -1.77 16.33
N ARG A 40 -12.45 -0.90 16.07
CA ARG A 40 -13.16 -0.88 14.78
C ARG A 40 -12.81 0.34 13.95
N THR A 41 -12.52 0.13 12.66
CA THR A 41 -12.40 1.21 11.68
C THR A 41 -13.75 1.93 11.49
N PRO A 42 -13.77 3.23 11.16
CA PRO A 42 -15.00 4.00 10.94
C PRO A 42 -15.95 3.34 9.91
N ASP A 43 -15.38 2.70 8.90
CA ASP A 43 -16.12 1.94 7.89
C ASP A 43 -16.82 0.71 8.48
N ALA A 44 -16.22 0.07 9.48
CA ALA A 44 -16.81 -1.07 10.16
C ALA A 44 -17.98 -0.65 11.07
N GLU A 45 -17.91 0.52 11.69
CA GLU A 45 -19.02 1.09 12.46
C GLU A 45 -20.17 1.52 11.57
N LEU A 46 -19.88 2.21 10.45
CA LEU A 46 -20.87 2.59 9.46
C LEU A 46 -21.57 1.36 8.87
N TRP A 47 -20.81 0.31 8.50
CA TRP A 47 -21.40 -0.95 8.04
C TRP A 47 -22.27 -1.59 9.12
N SER A 48 -21.83 -1.58 10.38
CA SER A 48 -22.60 -2.12 11.51
C SER A 48 -23.91 -1.35 11.74
N MET A 49 -23.92 -0.03 11.57
CA MET A 49 -25.12 0.80 11.61
C MET A 49 -26.09 0.39 10.50
N ILE A 50 -25.59 0.26 9.27
CA ILE A 50 -26.40 -0.12 8.10
C ILE A 50 -26.98 -1.53 8.27
N VAL A 51 -26.22 -2.50 8.79
CA VAL A 51 -26.71 -3.84 9.09
C VAL A 51 -27.81 -3.80 10.16
N ARG A 52 -27.66 -2.94 11.17
CA ARG A 52 -28.69 -2.75 12.21
C ARG A 52 -29.96 -2.12 11.64
N LEU A 53 -29.82 -1.14 10.74
CA LEU A 53 -30.95 -0.54 10.01
C LEU A 53 -31.64 -1.55 9.09
N GLY A 54 -30.86 -2.37 8.38
CA GLY A 54 -31.38 -3.43 7.51
C GLY A 54 -32.12 -4.53 8.27
N LYS A 55 -31.80 -4.78 9.55
CA LYS A 55 -32.57 -5.69 10.40
C LYS A 55 -33.92 -5.11 10.84
N ALA A 56 -34.01 -3.79 10.97
CA ALA A 56 -35.23 -3.11 11.40
C ALA A 56 -36.24 -2.88 10.25
N GLN A 57 -35.83 -3.06 8.99
CA GLN A 57 -36.63 -2.69 7.82
C GLN A 57 -36.52 -3.70 6.68
N ASP A 58 -37.65 -4.30 6.28
CA ASP A 58 -37.68 -5.37 5.28
C ASP A 58 -37.23 -4.92 3.88
N THR A 59 -37.45 -3.65 3.51
CA THR A 59 -37.10 -3.12 2.18
C THR A 59 -35.59 -3.06 1.91
N LEU A 60 -34.79 -2.85 2.97
CA LEU A 60 -33.34 -2.74 2.89
C LEU A 60 -32.64 -4.06 3.27
N LYS A 61 -33.34 -4.92 4.01
CA LYS A 61 -32.87 -6.24 4.45
C LYS A 61 -32.38 -7.09 3.29
N GLU A 62 -33.11 -7.12 2.18
CA GLU A 62 -32.74 -7.88 0.99
C GLU A 62 -31.40 -7.41 0.41
N SER A 63 -31.23 -6.10 0.21
CA SER A 63 -30.00 -5.52 -0.35
C SER A 63 -28.80 -5.73 0.57
N VAL A 64 -28.97 -5.62 1.89
CA VAL A 64 -27.90 -5.85 2.87
C VAL A 64 -27.51 -7.33 2.95
N VAL A 65 -28.49 -8.24 2.97
CA VAL A 65 -28.23 -9.69 2.96
C VAL A 65 -27.55 -10.13 1.67
N CYS A 66 -27.92 -9.55 0.53
CA CYS A 66 -27.25 -9.81 -0.75
C CYS A 66 -25.76 -9.46 -0.69
N ILE A 67 -25.39 -8.29 -0.15
CA ILE A 67 -23.98 -7.88 0.00
C ILE A 67 -23.24 -8.76 1.01
N ASP A 68 -23.87 -9.16 2.11
CA ASP A 68 -23.22 -9.97 3.13
C ASP A 68 -22.98 -11.43 2.69
N ARG A 69 -23.75 -11.92 1.69
CA ARG A 69 -23.55 -13.23 1.04
C ARG A 69 -22.49 -13.22 -0.07
N LEU A 70 -21.95 -12.07 -0.45
CA LEU A 70 -20.90 -11.99 -1.46
C LEU A 70 -19.54 -12.25 -0.81
N ASP A 71 -19.02 -13.47 -0.99
CA ASP A 71 -17.69 -13.87 -0.51
C ASP A 71 -16.54 -13.05 -1.14
N THR A 72 -16.82 -12.34 -2.23
CA THR A 72 -15.86 -11.44 -2.88
C THR A 72 -15.61 -10.16 -2.09
N LEU A 73 -16.54 -9.69 -1.24
CA LEU A 73 -16.42 -8.40 -0.54
C LEU A 73 -15.98 -8.59 0.92
N ILE A 74 -14.66 -8.58 1.14
CA ILE A 74 -14.07 -8.89 2.45
C ILE A 74 -14.08 -7.67 3.39
N THR A 75 -13.79 -6.47 2.88
CA THR A 75 -13.61 -5.27 3.71
C THR A 75 -14.91 -4.51 3.96
N PRO A 76 -15.11 -3.86 5.13
CA PRO A 76 -16.32 -3.06 5.40
C PRO A 76 -16.56 -1.94 4.38
N ILE A 77 -15.49 -1.29 3.91
CA ILE A 77 -15.58 -0.24 2.88
C ILE A 77 -16.03 -0.79 1.52
N SER A 78 -15.54 -1.96 1.11
CA SER A 78 -15.99 -2.61 -0.13
C SER A 78 -17.44 -3.08 -0.03
N LYS A 79 -17.89 -3.54 1.16
CA LYS A 79 -19.31 -3.83 1.44
C LYS A 79 -20.19 -2.58 1.36
N ILE A 80 -19.77 -1.44 1.93
CA ILE A 80 -20.51 -0.17 1.84
C ILE A 80 -20.59 0.32 0.40
N ARG A 81 -19.47 0.34 -0.32
CA ARG A 81 -19.42 0.76 -1.74
C ARG A 81 -20.25 -0.18 -2.63
N GLY A 82 -20.17 -1.49 -2.38
CA GLY A 82 -20.99 -2.50 -3.05
C GLY A 82 -22.48 -2.28 -2.79
N LEU A 83 -22.88 -1.96 -1.55
CA LEU A 83 -24.26 -1.65 -1.20
C LEU A 83 -24.77 -0.38 -1.90
N LEU A 84 -23.96 0.67 -1.98
CA LEU A 84 -24.33 1.90 -2.69
C LEU A 84 -24.54 1.64 -4.19
N ARG A 85 -23.66 0.84 -4.81
CA ARG A 85 -23.82 0.44 -6.22
C ARG A 85 -25.07 -0.43 -6.42
N LEU A 86 -25.31 -1.39 -5.53
CA LEU A 86 -26.48 -2.26 -5.59
C LEU A 86 -27.78 -1.48 -5.44
N THR A 87 -27.85 -0.56 -4.48
CA THR A 87 -29.04 0.29 -4.24
C THR A 87 -29.26 1.29 -5.38
N MET A 88 -28.19 1.77 -6.03
CA MET A 88 -28.28 2.57 -7.25
C MET A 88 -28.85 1.76 -8.42
N MET A 89 -28.36 0.53 -8.64
CA MET A 89 -28.90 -0.38 -9.66
C MET A 89 -30.37 -0.75 -9.40
N GLN A 90 -30.74 -0.91 -8.13
CA GLN A 90 -32.11 -1.19 -7.70
C GLN A 90 -33.03 0.04 -7.69
N LYS A 91 -32.51 1.24 -8.01
CA LYS A 91 -33.23 2.52 -7.96
C LYS A 91 -33.82 2.85 -6.57
N LYS A 92 -33.15 2.40 -5.49
CA LYS A 92 -33.54 2.56 -4.08
C LYS A 92 -32.56 3.40 -3.24
N LEU A 93 -31.63 4.11 -3.88
CA LEU A 93 -30.60 4.88 -3.18
C LEU A 93 -31.19 6.01 -2.30
N ASN A 94 -32.20 6.71 -2.80
CA ASN A 94 -32.90 7.74 -2.02
C ASN A 94 -33.63 7.14 -0.80
N GLU A 95 -34.26 5.97 -0.97
CA GLU A 95 -34.94 5.25 0.12
C GLU A 95 -33.93 4.85 1.21
N LEU A 96 -32.73 4.40 0.84
CA LEU A 96 -31.66 4.12 1.81
C LEU A 96 -31.31 5.36 2.64
N PHE A 97 -31.06 6.51 2.00
CA PHE A 97 -30.64 7.74 2.68
C PHE A 97 -31.75 8.35 3.55
N GLU A 98 -32.99 8.36 3.06
CA GLU A 98 -34.15 8.84 3.82
C GLU A 98 -34.33 8.02 5.11
N ARG A 99 -34.17 6.68 5.03
CA ARG A 99 -34.27 5.79 6.19
C ARG A 99 -33.11 5.98 7.18
N ILE A 100 -31.91 6.32 6.70
CA ILE A 100 -30.76 6.64 7.58
C ILE A 100 -31.02 7.93 8.36
N VAL A 101 -31.44 9.01 7.68
CA VAL A 101 -31.69 10.31 8.29
C VAL A 101 -32.84 10.25 9.31
N ASN A 102 -33.90 9.50 8.99
CA ASN A 102 -35.05 9.32 9.88
C ASN A 102 -34.83 8.29 11.01
N SER A 103 -33.64 7.68 11.10
CA SER A 103 -33.39 6.63 12.09
C SER A 103 -33.12 7.19 13.49
N SER A 104 -33.73 6.57 14.50
CA SER A 104 -33.47 6.92 15.91
C SER A 104 -32.05 6.59 16.36
N PHE A 105 -31.40 5.61 15.70
CA PHE A 105 -30.06 5.12 16.02
C PHE A 105 -28.94 6.06 15.55
N LEU A 106 -29.24 7.04 14.69
CA LEU A 106 -28.25 7.98 14.17
C LEU A 106 -27.55 8.78 15.28
N LYS A 107 -28.22 9.00 16.43
CA LYS A 107 -27.65 9.70 17.60
C LYS A 107 -26.52 8.94 18.29
N ASP A 108 -26.52 7.61 18.17
CA ASP A 108 -25.51 6.72 18.75
C ASP A 108 -24.24 6.73 17.91
N TYR A 109 -24.40 6.86 16.59
CA TYR A 109 -23.32 6.81 15.61
C TYR A 109 -22.86 8.18 15.13
N TYR A 110 -23.56 9.30 15.34
CA TYR A 110 -23.14 10.60 14.79
C TYR A 110 -23.24 11.74 15.80
N GLU A 111 -22.23 12.63 15.77
CA GLU A 111 -22.19 13.82 16.62
C GLU A 111 -23.25 14.84 16.24
N SER A 112 -23.64 15.69 17.20
CA SER A 112 -24.75 16.65 17.01
C SER A 112 -24.52 17.66 15.90
N TRP A 113 -23.27 17.94 15.55
CA TRP A 113 -22.88 18.81 14.45
C TRP A 113 -22.74 18.08 13.10
N SER A 114 -22.86 16.74 13.05
CA SER A 114 -22.72 15.98 11.81
C SER A 114 -23.83 16.34 10.82
N PHE A 115 -23.47 16.45 9.53
CA PHE A 115 -24.39 16.82 8.46
C PHE A 115 -25.66 15.94 8.44
N LEU A 116 -25.52 14.63 8.62
CA LEU A 116 -26.66 13.70 8.60
C LEU A 116 -27.70 13.94 9.71
N ARG A 117 -27.30 14.63 10.80
CA ARG A 117 -28.20 15.02 11.90
C ARG A 117 -28.79 16.42 11.74
N GLN A 118 -28.31 17.20 10.77
CA GLN A 118 -28.85 18.53 10.48
C GLN A 118 -30.07 18.42 9.55
N GLU A 119 -31.02 19.35 9.66
CA GLU A 119 -32.20 19.43 8.79
C GLU A 119 -31.83 19.57 7.30
N ARG A 120 -30.64 20.09 7.01
CA ARG A 120 -30.08 20.21 5.66
C ARG A 120 -29.85 18.86 4.95
N ALA A 121 -29.74 17.75 5.69
CA ALA A 121 -29.62 16.41 5.10
C ALA A 121 -30.89 15.99 4.34
N ILE A 122 -32.05 16.55 4.68
CA ILE A 122 -33.31 16.29 3.98
C ILE A 122 -33.25 16.80 2.54
N ILE A 123 -32.57 17.93 2.30
CA ILE A 123 -32.35 18.50 0.97
C ILE A 123 -31.52 17.54 0.11
N LEU A 124 -30.49 16.91 0.69
CA LEU A 124 -29.71 15.88 0.01
C LEU A 124 -30.59 14.68 -0.37
N CYS A 125 -31.46 14.22 0.54
CA CYS A 125 -32.40 13.13 0.25
C CYS A 125 -33.35 13.48 -0.91
N GLY A 126 -33.86 14.72 -0.95
CA GLY A 126 -34.67 15.23 -2.03
C GLY A 126 -33.93 15.27 -3.38
N ALA A 127 -32.66 15.68 -3.38
CA ALA A 127 -31.82 15.68 -4.57
C ALA A 127 -31.56 14.25 -5.10
N LEU A 128 -31.40 13.27 -4.21
CA LEU A 128 -31.18 11.87 -4.58
C LEU A 128 -32.40 11.22 -5.27
N VAL A 129 -33.61 11.78 -5.13
CA VAL A 129 -34.80 11.31 -5.86
C VAL A 129 -34.61 11.42 -7.37
N GLY A 130 -33.90 12.45 -7.84
CA GLY A 130 -33.60 12.64 -9.26
C GLY A 130 -32.72 11.54 -9.87
N ILE A 131 -31.90 10.88 -9.04
CA ILE A 131 -31.00 9.79 -9.47
C ILE A 131 -31.80 8.52 -9.83
N ARG A 132 -33.04 8.39 -9.38
CA ARG A 132 -33.92 7.23 -9.69
C ARG A 132 -34.18 7.05 -11.18
N VAL A 133 -34.10 8.11 -11.97
CA VAL A 133 -34.30 8.09 -13.43
C VAL A 133 -33.11 7.43 -14.15
N ILE A 134 -31.94 7.40 -13.52
CA ILE A 134 -30.71 6.91 -14.14
C ILE A 134 -30.67 5.37 -14.09
N GLU A 135 -30.44 4.76 -15.25
CA GLU A 135 -30.18 3.32 -15.36
C GLU A 135 -28.67 3.09 -15.43
N CYS A 136 -28.13 2.34 -14.47
CA CYS A 136 -26.70 2.01 -14.42
C CYS A 136 -26.53 0.50 -14.21
N ASN A 137 -25.55 -0.07 -14.89
CA ASN A 137 -25.06 -1.42 -14.62
C ASN A 137 -23.64 -1.29 -14.04
N LEU A 138 -23.52 -1.44 -12.72
CA LEU A 138 -22.28 -1.17 -11.99
C LEU A 138 -21.61 -2.48 -11.57
N VAL A 139 -20.32 -2.61 -11.89
CA VAL A 139 -19.53 -3.81 -11.56
C VAL A 139 -19.27 -3.89 -10.05
N LEU A 140 -19.42 -5.10 -9.48
CA LEU A 140 -19.25 -5.41 -8.04
C LEU A 140 -17.95 -6.18 -7.73
N ASP A 141 -16.93 -6.04 -8.56
CA ASP A 141 -15.66 -6.75 -8.41
C ASP A 141 -14.80 -6.17 -7.26
N TYR A 142 -14.16 -7.05 -6.48
CA TYR A 142 -13.47 -6.73 -5.22
C TYR A 142 -12.29 -5.76 -5.43
N GLY A 143 -11.45 -6.01 -6.44
CA GLY A 143 -10.27 -5.18 -6.71
C GLY A 143 -10.66 -3.72 -7.02
N ASN A 144 -11.68 -3.54 -7.85
CA ASN A 144 -12.19 -2.23 -8.26
C ASN A 144 -12.90 -1.45 -7.15
N LEU A 145 -13.39 -2.13 -6.11
CA LEU A 145 -14.09 -1.52 -4.98
C LEU A 145 -13.14 -1.11 -3.86
N GLN A 146 -12.01 -1.80 -3.71
CA GLN A 146 -11.00 -1.50 -2.69
C GLN A 146 -10.10 -0.33 -3.11
N GLU A 147 -9.59 -0.34 -4.35
CA GLU A 147 -8.56 0.59 -4.83
C GLU A 147 -9.10 1.93 -5.39
N GLN A 148 -10.31 2.34 -5.00
CA GLN A 148 -10.83 3.62 -5.49
C GLN A 148 -10.20 4.81 -4.77
N PRO A 149 -9.79 5.86 -5.51
CA PRO A 149 -9.24 7.07 -4.92
C PRO A 149 -10.24 7.68 -3.95
N LEU A 150 -9.77 8.06 -2.77
CA LEU A 150 -10.58 8.67 -1.71
C LEU A 150 -11.22 9.97 -2.17
N SER A 151 -10.63 10.68 -3.14
CA SER A 151 -11.18 11.90 -3.73
C SER A 151 -11.29 11.76 -5.25
N VAL A 152 -12.46 12.10 -5.78
CA VAL A 152 -12.66 12.33 -7.22
C VAL A 152 -12.61 13.84 -7.42
N ASP A 153 -11.71 14.32 -8.28
CA ASP A 153 -11.66 15.75 -8.62
C ASP A 153 -12.87 16.10 -9.48
N LEU A 154 -13.94 16.50 -8.81
CA LEU A 154 -15.20 16.91 -9.44
C LEU A 154 -15.06 18.22 -10.21
N SER A 155 -13.94 18.96 -10.06
CA SER A 155 -13.65 20.21 -10.78
C SER A 155 -13.68 20.03 -12.30
N LEU A 156 -13.33 18.83 -12.80
CA LEU A 156 -13.36 18.49 -14.23
C LEU A 156 -14.78 18.27 -14.78
N TYR A 157 -15.74 17.93 -13.92
CA TYR A 157 -17.09 17.50 -14.30
C TYR A 157 -18.20 18.44 -13.81
N VAL A 158 -17.91 19.27 -12.81
CA VAL A 158 -18.83 20.24 -12.25
C VAL A 158 -18.39 21.63 -12.70
N LYS A 159 -18.80 22.01 -13.92
CA LYS A 159 -18.86 23.43 -14.28
C LYS A 159 -20.07 24.05 -13.60
N LEU A 160 -19.92 24.41 -12.32
CA LEU A 160 -20.90 25.23 -11.63
C LEU A 160 -20.93 26.60 -12.31
N PRO A 161 -22.09 27.11 -12.78
CA PRO A 161 -22.21 28.47 -13.30
C PRO A 161 -21.99 29.57 -12.25
N THR A 162 -21.67 29.22 -11.00
CA THR A 162 -21.82 30.08 -9.82
C THR A 162 -20.60 30.12 -8.91
N VAL A 163 -19.47 29.55 -9.32
CA VAL A 163 -18.21 29.70 -8.58
C VAL A 163 -17.13 30.07 -9.57
N SER A 164 -16.79 31.36 -9.57
CA SER A 164 -15.65 31.91 -10.28
C SER A 164 -14.39 31.13 -9.91
N ALA A 165 -13.86 30.40 -10.89
CA ALA A 165 -12.51 29.90 -10.83
C ALA A 165 -11.57 31.10 -10.92
N GLU A 166 -10.88 31.37 -9.82
CA GLU A 166 -9.66 32.17 -9.82
C GLU A 166 -8.60 31.39 -10.61
N GLU A 167 -8.50 31.67 -11.91
CA GLU A 167 -7.26 31.43 -12.64
C GLU A 167 -6.87 32.71 -13.36
N GLU A 168 -5.67 33.15 -13.00
CA GLU A 168 -4.90 34.24 -13.58
C GLU A 168 -4.77 34.08 -15.10
N ILE A 169 -5.60 34.78 -15.87
CA ILE A 169 -5.22 35.21 -17.22
C ILE A 169 -5.71 36.63 -17.43
N GLU A 170 -4.74 37.54 -17.54
CA GLU A 170 -4.91 38.94 -17.90
C GLU A 170 -5.80 39.11 -19.14
N ASN A 171 -6.91 39.84 -19.02
CA ASN A 171 -7.55 40.47 -20.17
C ASN A 171 -8.23 41.80 -19.81
N PRO A 172 -8.07 42.88 -20.59
CA PRO A 172 -8.21 44.27 -20.10
C PRO A 172 -9.61 44.89 -20.18
N ASN A 173 -10.68 44.11 -20.45
CA ASN A 173 -12.00 44.65 -20.82
C ASN A 173 -13.11 44.53 -19.75
N GLU A 174 -12.83 44.05 -18.53
CA GLU A 174 -13.83 43.93 -17.45
C GLU A 174 -13.89 45.14 -16.49
N ASN A 175 -13.33 46.28 -16.89
CA ASN A 175 -13.26 47.46 -16.01
C ASN A 175 -14.60 48.18 -15.78
N ASP A 176 -15.62 47.96 -16.62
CA ASP A 176 -16.87 48.72 -16.53
C ASP A 176 -17.91 48.11 -15.57
N GLU A 177 -17.96 46.77 -15.43
CA GLU A 177 -18.88 46.14 -14.46
C GLU A 177 -18.36 46.25 -13.02
N LYS A 178 -17.04 46.16 -12.84
CA LYS A 178 -16.38 46.33 -11.53
C LYS A 178 -16.55 47.75 -10.98
N LYS A 179 -16.44 48.77 -11.84
CA LYS A 179 -16.73 50.18 -11.48
C LYS A 179 -18.20 50.41 -11.12
N LYS A 180 -19.12 49.69 -11.76
CA LYS A 180 -20.56 49.81 -11.48
C LYS A 180 -20.91 49.22 -10.11
N PHE A 181 -20.34 48.06 -9.78
CA PHE A 181 -20.53 47.41 -8.48
C PHE A 181 -19.90 48.22 -7.33
N ASP A 182 -18.70 48.79 -7.52
CA ASP A 182 -18.07 49.64 -6.50
C ASP A 182 -18.82 50.96 -6.30
N LYS A 183 -19.43 51.52 -7.34
CA LYS A 183 -20.29 52.71 -7.25
C LYS A 183 -21.58 52.41 -6.48
N GLU A 184 -22.17 51.24 -6.71
CA GLU A 184 -23.38 50.78 -6.02
C GLU A 184 -23.09 50.48 -4.54
N ARG A 185 -21.95 49.85 -4.24
CA ARG A 185 -21.47 49.64 -2.86
C ARG A 185 -21.21 50.96 -2.12
N LYS A 186 -20.62 51.95 -2.78
CA LYS A 186 -20.41 53.29 -2.20
C LYS A 186 -21.74 54.00 -1.93
N SER A 187 -22.71 53.89 -2.83
CA SER A 187 -24.04 54.47 -2.65
C SER A 187 -24.82 53.85 -1.47
N LEU A 188 -24.66 52.54 -1.24
CA LEU A 188 -25.27 51.86 -0.10
C LEU A 188 -24.62 52.23 1.23
N LEU A 189 -23.29 52.44 1.23
CA LEU A 189 -22.57 52.94 2.41
C LEU A 189 -22.98 54.38 2.78
N ASP A 190 -23.13 55.27 1.79
CA ASP A 190 -23.61 56.64 2.03
C ASP A 190 -25.06 56.67 2.53
N GLN A 191 -25.92 55.77 2.04
CA GLN A 191 -27.28 55.61 2.56
C GLN A 191 -27.31 55.12 4.01
N ASN A 192 -26.42 54.19 4.37
CA ASN A 192 -26.37 53.68 5.74
C ASN A 192 -25.91 54.76 6.73
N ASN A 193 -24.87 55.53 6.37
CA ASN A 193 -24.42 56.68 7.16
C ASN A 193 -25.53 57.73 7.34
N TYR A 194 -26.35 57.98 6.31
CA TYR A 194 -27.50 58.89 6.41
C TYR A 194 -28.59 58.37 7.36
N LEU A 195 -28.87 57.06 7.33
CA LEU A 195 -29.84 56.44 8.24
C LEU A 195 -29.35 56.47 9.68
N GLU A 196 -28.06 56.19 9.93
CA GLU A 196 -27.46 56.27 11.26
C GLU A 196 -27.53 57.70 11.84
N GLU A 197 -27.21 58.72 11.04
CA GLU A 197 -27.30 60.11 11.49
C GLU A 197 -28.76 60.54 11.76
N ARG A 198 -29.72 60.01 10.99
CA ARG A 198 -31.15 60.27 11.20
C ARG A 198 -31.70 59.56 12.43
N ILE A 199 -31.22 58.35 12.74
CA ILE A 199 -31.53 57.65 13.99
C ILE A 199 -31.02 58.48 15.17
N ARG A 200 -29.79 58.99 15.10
CA ARG A 200 -29.20 59.84 16.14
C ARG A 200 -29.99 61.14 16.38
N GLN A 201 -30.46 61.78 15.31
CA GLN A 201 -31.34 62.97 15.41
C GLN A 201 -32.71 62.64 16.01
N LEU A 202 -33.30 61.49 15.66
CA LEU A 202 -34.58 61.05 16.24
C LEU A 202 -34.44 60.73 17.72
N GLU A 203 -33.34 60.12 18.15
CA GLU A 203 -33.02 59.90 19.55
C GLU A 203 -32.92 61.23 20.32
N THR A 204 -32.24 62.22 19.74
CA THR A 204 -32.11 63.56 20.36
C THR A 204 -33.48 64.25 20.48
N ASN A 205 -34.33 64.17 19.46
CA ASN A 205 -35.68 64.73 19.49
C ASN A 205 -36.60 64.01 20.49
N LEU A 206 -36.48 62.68 20.62
CA LEU A 206 -37.21 61.92 21.64
C LEU A 206 -36.83 62.34 23.05
N GLU A 207 -35.55 62.64 23.28
CA GLU A 207 -35.05 63.14 24.56
C GLU A 207 -35.60 64.55 24.88
N ASP A 208 -35.66 65.44 23.88
CA ASP A 208 -36.24 66.77 24.03
C ASP A 208 -37.75 66.74 24.29
N GLU A 209 -38.51 65.86 23.62
CA GLU A 209 -39.94 65.67 23.86
C GLU A 209 -40.21 65.07 25.25
N ARG A 210 -39.37 64.12 25.71
CA ARG A 210 -39.41 63.61 27.09
C ARG A 210 -39.23 64.74 28.11
N ARG A 211 -38.24 65.62 27.89
CA ARG A 211 -37.98 66.76 28.78
C ARG A 211 -39.13 67.78 28.79
N LYS A 212 -39.84 67.97 27.68
CA LYS A 212 -41.07 68.81 27.64
C LYS A 212 -42.23 68.18 28.40
N LEU A 213 -42.40 66.86 28.31
CA LEU A 213 -43.39 66.10 29.07
C LEU A 213 -43.18 66.25 30.57
N GLU A 214 -41.94 66.17 31.04
CA GLU A 214 -41.58 66.39 32.45
C GLU A 214 -41.98 67.81 32.92
N LYS A 215 -41.65 68.85 32.14
CA LYS A 215 -42.06 70.23 32.45
C LYS A 215 -43.58 70.41 32.49
N MET A 216 -44.32 69.73 31.62
CA MET A 216 -45.78 69.78 31.59
C MET A 216 -46.40 69.11 32.83
N VAL A 217 -45.78 68.04 33.33
CA VAL A 217 -46.17 67.36 34.58
C VAL A 217 -45.91 68.25 35.79
N GLU A 218 -44.79 68.98 35.82
CA GLU A 218 -44.52 69.99 36.85
C GLU A 218 -45.56 71.13 36.82
N SER A 219 -45.90 71.64 35.64
CA SER A 219 -46.92 72.70 35.47
C SER A 219 -48.31 72.28 35.95
N LYS A 220 -48.67 71.01 35.77
CA LYS A 220 -49.94 70.43 36.24
C LYS A 220 -50.01 70.34 37.77
N SER A 221 -48.86 70.20 38.44
CA SER A 221 -48.79 70.18 39.90
C SER A 221 -49.02 71.57 40.52
N GLU A 222 -48.65 72.64 39.82
CA GLU A 222 -48.89 74.03 40.27
C GLU A 222 -50.36 74.44 40.12
N ILE A 223 -51.05 74.01 39.05
CA ILE A 223 -52.49 74.32 38.83
C ILE A 223 -53.40 73.60 39.85
N SER A 224 -52.94 72.49 40.45
CA SER A 224 -53.66 71.81 41.52
C SER A 224 -53.65 72.58 42.85
N PHE A 225 -52.75 73.55 43.02
CA PHE A 225 -52.63 74.34 44.25
C PHE A 225 -53.57 75.55 44.27
N ASP A 226 -53.89 76.13 43.11
CA ASP A 226 -54.72 77.34 42.98
C ASP A 226 -56.24 77.08 43.06
N MET A 227 -56.69 75.82 43.11
CA MET A 227 -58.11 75.46 43.16
C MET A 227 -58.70 75.40 44.59
N ASN A 228 -57.89 75.70 45.61
CA ASN A 228 -58.28 75.57 47.04
C ASN A 228 -58.62 76.89 47.74
N ASN A 229 -58.77 78.01 47.01
CA ASN A 229 -58.94 79.34 47.63
C ASN A 229 -60.14 80.14 47.11
N ILE A 230 -61.32 79.50 47.00
CA ILE A 230 -62.59 80.18 46.73
C ILE A 230 -63.67 79.66 47.68
N VAL A 231 -63.79 80.27 48.86
CA VAL A 231 -65.05 80.28 49.62
C VAL A 231 -65.23 81.68 50.22
N SER A 232 -66.24 82.38 49.72
CA SER A 232 -66.78 83.62 50.29
C SER A 232 -68.30 83.44 50.31
N TYR A 233 -68.90 83.39 51.50
CA TYR A 233 -70.33 83.56 51.64
C TYR A 233 -70.69 84.39 52.87
N ARG A 234 -71.59 85.35 52.64
CA ARG A 234 -72.13 86.36 53.56
C ARG A 234 -73.16 85.76 54.52
N PRO A 235 -73.36 86.35 55.72
CA PRO A 235 -74.51 86.05 56.56
C PRO A 235 -75.70 86.97 56.22
N SER A 236 -76.89 86.40 56.11
CA SER A 236 -78.20 87.08 56.20
C SER A 236 -79.15 86.03 56.78
N ASP A 237 -79.50 86.12 58.07
CA ASP A 237 -80.72 86.78 58.56
C ASP A 237 -81.95 86.46 57.71
N GLU A 238 -82.82 85.58 58.21
CA GLU A 238 -84.25 85.87 58.45
C GLU A 238 -84.96 84.67 59.11
N ARG A 239 -86.09 84.97 59.74
CA ARG A 239 -86.85 84.11 60.67
C ARG A 239 -87.81 83.25 59.85
N GLU A 240 -87.90 81.95 60.12
CA GLU A 240 -88.89 81.06 59.51
C GLU A 240 -89.61 80.19 60.56
N ASP A 241 -90.88 79.87 60.25
CA ASP A 241 -91.92 79.34 61.13
C ASP A 241 -91.64 77.94 61.69
N HIS A 242 -92.14 77.68 62.92
CA HIS A 242 -91.81 76.49 63.73
C HIS A 242 -92.28 75.13 63.15
N ASP A 243 -93.16 75.12 62.13
CA ASP A 243 -93.64 73.93 61.42
C ASP A 243 -92.76 73.55 60.20
N ASP A 244 -92.13 74.54 59.54
CA ASP A 244 -91.16 74.28 58.47
C ASP A 244 -89.85 73.74 59.07
N VAL A 245 -89.45 74.25 60.25
CA VAL A 245 -88.29 73.76 61.02
C VAL A 245 -88.41 72.28 61.44
N MET A 246 -89.63 71.77 61.68
CA MET A 246 -89.85 70.36 62.05
C MET A 246 -89.73 69.41 60.85
N LYS A 247 -90.27 69.79 59.68
CA LYS A 247 -90.06 69.04 58.43
C LYS A 247 -88.60 69.09 58.01
N GLU A 248 -87.99 70.25 58.10
CA GLU A 248 -86.57 70.44 57.81
C GLU A 248 -85.70 69.62 58.78
N MET A 249 -86.05 69.53 60.08
CA MET A 249 -85.37 68.63 61.03
C MET A 249 -85.53 67.15 60.67
N GLU A 250 -86.70 66.70 60.22
CA GLU A 250 -86.95 65.29 59.85
C GLU A 250 -86.22 64.92 58.54
N GLU A 251 -86.20 65.83 57.56
CA GLU A 251 -85.40 65.71 56.34
C GLU A 251 -83.89 65.71 56.66
N LEU A 252 -83.43 66.64 57.50
CA LEU A 252 -82.05 66.68 57.99
C LEU A 252 -81.66 65.41 58.75
N LYS A 253 -82.60 64.79 59.48
CA LYS A 253 -82.35 63.53 60.19
C LYS A 253 -82.16 62.36 59.22
N LYS A 254 -83.00 62.27 58.20
CA LYS A 254 -82.88 61.27 57.13
C LYS A 254 -81.59 61.48 56.32
N ASP A 255 -81.25 62.73 56.03
CA ASP A 255 -80.00 63.09 55.37
C ASP A 255 -78.79 62.76 56.25
N ASN A 256 -78.88 62.94 57.57
CA ASN A 256 -77.85 62.55 58.51
C ASN A 256 -77.66 61.01 58.57
N GLU A 257 -78.75 60.24 58.51
CA GLU A 257 -78.67 58.77 58.42
C GLU A 257 -78.02 58.31 57.10
N ASN A 258 -78.39 58.92 55.97
CA ASN A 258 -77.78 58.65 54.67
C ASN A 258 -76.31 59.08 54.60
N LEU A 259 -75.96 60.21 55.23
CA LEU A 259 -74.57 60.65 55.35
C LEU A 259 -73.78 59.69 56.24
N SER A 260 -74.37 59.18 57.33
CA SER A 260 -73.72 58.22 58.21
C SER A 260 -73.40 56.90 57.51
N THR A 261 -74.34 56.34 56.72
CA THR A 261 -74.06 55.14 55.91
C THR A 261 -72.99 55.41 54.86
N ARG A 262 -73.03 56.57 54.20
CA ARG A 262 -72.01 56.96 53.22
C ARG A 262 -70.62 57.12 53.84
N VAL A 263 -70.53 57.64 55.06
CA VAL A 263 -69.28 57.75 55.81
C VAL A 263 -68.71 56.35 56.10
N VAL A 264 -69.55 55.38 56.50
CA VAL A 264 -69.10 53.99 56.74
C VAL A 264 -68.56 53.36 55.45
N GLU A 265 -69.26 53.49 54.33
CA GLU A 265 -68.79 52.97 53.03
C GLU A 265 -67.46 53.59 52.59
N LEU A 266 -67.28 54.90 52.81
CA LEU A 266 -66.04 55.61 52.50
C LEU A 266 -64.89 55.16 53.40
N VAL A 267 -65.15 54.90 54.68
CA VAL A 267 -64.16 54.37 55.63
C VAL A 267 -63.73 52.95 55.22
N ASP A 268 -64.67 52.09 54.84
CA ASP A 268 -64.35 50.74 54.35
C ASP A 268 -63.56 50.78 53.03
N SER A 269 -63.94 51.68 52.12
CA SER A 269 -63.22 51.91 50.87
C SER A 269 -61.80 52.43 51.09
N LEU A 270 -61.61 53.33 52.07
CA LEU A 270 -60.30 53.83 52.48
C LEU A 270 -59.42 52.71 53.03
N LYS A 271 -59.98 51.83 53.88
CA LYS A 271 -59.24 50.71 54.46
C LYS A 271 -58.74 49.71 53.39
N ILE A 272 -59.57 49.41 52.40
CA ILE A 272 -59.17 48.56 51.26
C ILE A 272 -58.07 49.25 50.45
N ALA A 273 -58.18 50.56 50.21
CA ALA A 273 -57.16 51.32 49.49
C ALA A 273 -55.83 51.34 50.25
N GLU A 274 -55.85 51.51 51.58
CA GLU A 274 -54.65 51.43 52.44
C GLU A 274 -53.98 50.05 52.36
N GLU A 275 -54.76 48.97 52.42
CA GLU A 275 -54.25 47.61 52.28
C GLU A 275 -53.63 47.38 50.89
N GLN A 276 -54.29 47.82 49.83
CA GLN A 276 -53.74 47.76 48.46
C GLN A 276 -52.45 48.57 48.30
N VAL A 277 -52.34 49.72 48.96
CA VAL A 277 -51.11 50.52 48.97
C VAL A 277 -50.00 49.78 49.71
N SER A 278 -50.31 49.16 50.85
CA SER A 278 -49.36 48.34 51.62
C SER A 278 -48.84 47.15 50.80
N ASP A 279 -49.72 46.43 50.11
CA ASP A 279 -49.33 45.28 49.30
C ASP A 279 -48.54 45.69 48.05
N LYS A 280 -48.91 46.79 47.40
CA LYS A 280 -48.11 47.37 46.31
C LYS A 280 -46.72 47.78 46.80
N ALA A 281 -46.61 48.34 48.01
CA ALA A 281 -45.31 48.71 48.59
C ALA A 281 -44.40 47.49 48.78
N LYS A 282 -44.95 46.36 49.30
CA LYS A 282 -44.21 45.09 49.44
C LYS A 282 -43.76 44.53 48.08
N VAL A 283 -44.65 44.54 47.09
CA VAL A 283 -44.29 44.09 45.74
C VAL A 283 -43.18 44.96 45.14
N CYS A 284 -43.24 46.28 45.33
CA CYS A 284 -42.18 47.18 44.89
C CYS A 284 -40.84 46.86 45.56
N THR A 285 -40.82 46.64 46.89
CA THR A 285 -39.57 46.30 47.60
C THR A 285 -38.99 44.97 47.12
N ASP A 286 -39.83 43.95 46.93
CA ASP A 286 -39.39 42.64 46.43
C ASP A 286 -38.84 42.73 45.01
N LEU A 287 -39.44 43.56 44.15
CA LEU A 287 -38.96 43.79 42.79
C LEU A 287 -37.60 44.52 42.79
N TYR A 288 -37.41 45.51 43.66
CA TYR A 288 -36.12 46.20 43.80
C TYR A 288 -35.02 45.25 44.30
N GLU A 289 -35.34 44.38 45.26
CA GLU A 289 -34.36 43.39 45.75
C GLU A 289 -33.97 42.38 44.66
N LYS A 290 -34.94 41.88 43.90
CA LYS A 290 -34.68 40.99 42.76
C LYS A 290 -33.87 41.68 41.66
N LEU A 291 -34.17 42.95 41.36
CA LEU A 291 -33.41 43.73 40.39
C LEU A 291 -31.94 43.87 40.84
N ARG A 292 -31.71 44.22 42.11
CA ARG A 292 -30.35 44.31 42.68
C ARG A 292 -29.58 42.99 42.58
N LEU A 293 -30.22 41.86 42.92
CA LEU A 293 -29.59 40.54 42.81
C LEU A 293 -29.28 40.17 41.34
N SER A 294 -30.15 40.57 40.41
CA SER A 294 -29.91 40.39 38.97
C SER A 294 -28.72 41.22 38.49
N GLU A 295 -28.61 42.48 38.90
CA GLU A 295 -27.47 43.35 38.57
C GLU A 295 -26.14 42.79 39.12
N GLU A 296 -26.14 42.27 40.35
CA GLU A 296 -24.97 41.61 40.92
C GLU A 296 -24.58 40.34 40.15
N CYS A 297 -25.56 39.57 39.66
CA CYS A 297 -25.34 38.38 38.84
C CYS A 297 -24.73 38.76 37.47
N ILE A 298 -25.26 39.81 36.83
CA ILE A 298 -24.74 40.33 35.56
C ILE A 298 -23.28 40.77 35.74
N ARG A 299 -22.97 41.53 36.79
CA ARG A 299 -21.59 41.96 37.06
C ARG A 299 -20.61 40.79 37.25
N LYS A 300 -21.03 39.72 37.93
CA LYS A 300 -20.19 38.51 38.07
C LYS A 300 -19.96 37.82 36.72
N LEU A 301 -21.00 37.73 35.90
CA LEU A 301 -20.89 37.16 34.55
C LEU A 301 -19.96 37.99 33.66
N GLU A 302 -19.99 39.32 33.77
CA GLU A 302 -19.07 40.21 33.06
C GLU A 302 -17.61 39.99 33.48
N ASP A 303 -17.35 39.87 34.79
CA ASP A 303 -16.02 39.56 35.32
C ASP A 303 -15.50 38.20 34.83
N ASP A 304 -16.35 37.16 34.87
CA ASP A 304 -16.01 35.82 34.39
C ASP A 304 -15.78 35.81 32.87
N PHE A 305 -16.57 36.57 32.11
CA PHE A 305 -16.37 36.73 30.67
C PHE A 305 -15.03 37.41 30.36
N LEU A 306 -14.64 38.42 31.14
CA LEU A 306 -13.37 39.12 30.98
C LEU A 306 -12.18 38.19 31.29
N ARG A 307 -12.29 37.35 32.33
CA ARG A 307 -11.29 36.33 32.65
C ARG A 307 -11.17 35.28 31.55
N LEU A 308 -12.30 34.79 31.05
CA LEU A 308 -12.32 33.80 29.98
C LEU A 308 -11.70 34.36 28.69
N LYS A 309 -12.01 35.61 28.35
CA LYS A 309 -11.40 36.30 27.21
C LYS A 309 -9.89 36.43 27.35
N LYS A 310 -9.39 36.76 28.55
CA LYS A 310 -7.96 36.83 28.81
C LYS A 310 -7.27 35.46 28.63
N HIS A 311 -7.86 34.40 29.17
CA HIS A 311 -7.34 33.04 28.98
C HIS A 311 -7.32 32.63 27.50
N TYR A 312 -8.38 32.97 26.75
CA TYR A 312 -8.44 32.72 25.31
C TYR A 312 -7.32 33.47 24.55
N ASP A 313 -7.04 34.72 24.90
CA ASP A 313 -5.96 35.49 24.26
C ASP A 313 -4.57 34.91 24.60
N GLU A 314 -4.37 34.42 25.83
CA GLU A 314 -3.14 33.73 26.26
C GLU A 314 -2.95 32.40 25.51
N ASP A 315 -3.99 31.56 25.45
CA ASP A 315 -3.98 30.30 24.70
C ASP A 315 -3.71 30.54 23.21
N LYS A 316 -4.36 31.55 22.63
CA LYS A 316 -4.16 31.93 21.23
C LYS A 316 -2.70 32.30 20.97
N GLN A 317 -2.07 33.10 21.84
CA GLN A 317 -0.66 33.44 21.71
C GLN A 317 0.24 32.20 21.86
N PHE A 318 -0.05 31.33 22.82
CA PHE A 318 0.68 30.08 23.01
C PHE A 318 0.64 29.19 21.75
N PHE A 319 -0.53 29.04 21.13
CA PHE A 319 -0.66 28.27 19.90
C PHE A 319 0.04 28.93 18.72
N CYS A 320 -0.03 30.27 18.58
CA CYS A 320 0.73 30.98 17.54
C CYS A 320 2.24 30.76 17.68
N ASP A 321 2.79 30.85 18.90
CA ASP A 321 4.21 30.60 19.16
C ASP A 321 4.60 29.14 18.86
N LYS A 322 3.71 28.20 19.17
CA LYS A 322 3.93 26.78 18.89
C LYS A 322 3.92 26.50 17.39
N ILE A 323 2.98 27.08 16.65
CA ILE A 323 2.90 26.98 15.19
C ILE A 323 4.17 27.54 14.56
N SER A 324 4.64 28.73 14.97
CA SER A 324 5.88 29.31 14.44
C SER A 324 7.12 28.44 14.69
N LYS A 325 7.19 27.78 15.86
CA LYS A 325 8.25 26.80 16.15
C LYS A 325 8.15 25.55 15.28
N LEU A 326 6.94 25.07 14.97
CA LEU A 326 6.75 23.92 14.09
C LEU A 326 7.08 24.28 12.63
N GLU A 327 6.67 25.46 12.15
CA GLU A 327 7.00 25.96 10.80
C GLU A 327 8.52 26.08 10.58
N THR A 328 9.26 26.58 11.58
CA THR A 328 10.72 26.66 11.51
C THR A 328 11.38 25.27 11.49
N GLN A 329 10.90 24.33 12.30
CA GLN A 329 11.36 22.94 12.27
C GLN A 329 11.05 22.25 10.94
N LEU A 330 9.87 22.49 10.38
CA LEU A 330 9.48 21.96 9.07
C LEU A 330 10.40 22.52 7.97
N SER A 331 10.69 23.81 7.99
CA SER A 331 11.61 24.47 7.05
C SER A 331 13.04 23.92 7.13
N GLU A 332 13.53 23.60 8.33
CA GLU A 332 14.86 22.98 8.48
C GLU A 332 14.86 21.51 8.00
N ALA A 333 13.79 20.76 8.30
CA ALA A 333 13.65 19.38 7.84
C ALA A 333 13.52 19.28 6.31
N THR A 334 12.81 20.20 5.67
CA THR A 334 12.71 20.24 4.20
C THR A 334 14.06 20.56 3.56
N LYS A 335 14.84 21.50 4.10
CA LYS A 335 16.21 21.76 3.63
C LYS A 335 17.13 20.54 3.73
N LYS A 336 17.09 19.82 4.85
CA LYS A 336 17.87 18.57 5.01
C LYS A 336 17.46 17.49 4.02
N LEU A 337 16.16 17.42 3.68
CA LEU A 337 15.67 16.49 2.67
C LEU A 337 16.08 16.89 1.25
N THR A 338 16.11 18.18 0.92
CA THR A 338 16.59 18.64 -0.39
C THR A 338 18.08 18.41 -0.56
N GLU A 339 18.90 18.68 0.46
CA GLU A 339 20.34 18.38 0.45
C GLU A 339 20.60 16.90 0.22
N LYS A 340 19.89 16.00 0.93
CA LYS A 340 20.00 14.55 0.71
C LYS A 340 19.57 14.11 -0.69
N ARG A 341 18.54 14.74 -1.25
CA ARG A 341 18.11 14.45 -2.63
C ARG A 341 19.17 14.85 -3.65
N GLU A 342 19.81 16.01 -3.45
CA GLU A 342 20.92 16.46 -4.30
C GLU A 342 22.10 15.48 -4.21
N ASP A 343 22.47 15.02 -3.01
CA ASP A 343 23.51 14.01 -2.81
C ASP A 343 23.16 12.67 -3.51
N ASP A 344 21.92 12.21 -3.39
CA ASP A 344 21.44 11.00 -4.05
C ASP A 344 21.47 11.13 -5.58
N ASP A 345 21.12 12.29 -6.13
CA ASP A 345 21.15 12.57 -7.57
C ASP A 345 22.58 12.60 -8.12
N VAL A 346 23.53 13.16 -7.36
CA VAL A 346 24.96 13.10 -7.69
C VAL A 346 25.44 11.65 -7.72
N LEU A 347 25.10 10.86 -6.70
CA LEU A 347 25.49 9.45 -6.62
C LEU A 347 24.89 8.63 -7.77
N ARG A 348 23.63 8.88 -8.14
CA ARG A 348 22.98 8.25 -9.30
C ARG A 348 23.70 8.59 -10.60
N SER A 349 24.09 9.85 -10.79
CA SER A 349 24.84 10.31 -11.97
C SER A 349 26.21 9.63 -12.07
N GLU A 350 26.92 9.50 -10.95
CA GLU A 350 28.20 8.78 -10.91
C GLU A 350 28.04 7.28 -11.20
N PHE A 351 27.00 6.65 -10.65
CA PHE A 351 26.70 5.25 -10.91
C PHE A 351 26.37 5.02 -12.39
N GLN A 352 25.57 5.90 -13.00
CA GLN A 352 25.24 5.83 -14.42
C GLN A 352 26.51 5.91 -15.29
N LYS A 353 27.38 6.89 -15.04
CA LYS A 353 28.67 7.00 -15.75
C LYS A 353 29.51 5.73 -15.62
N LYS A 354 29.52 5.10 -14.45
CA LYS A 354 30.26 3.86 -14.22
C LYS A 354 29.64 2.67 -14.96
N CYS A 355 28.31 2.59 -15.04
CA CYS A 355 27.60 1.60 -15.84
C CYS A 355 27.92 1.75 -17.34
N ASP A 356 27.92 2.98 -17.84
CA ASP A 356 28.23 3.27 -19.24
C ASP A 356 29.66 2.83 -19.59
N LEU A 357 30.65 3.17 -18.74
CA LEU A 357 32.03 2.70 -18.88
C LEU A 357 32.14 1.17 -18.84
N HIS A 358 31.33 0.51 -18.02
CA HIS A 358 31.33 -0.95 -17.94
C HIS A 358 30.73 -1.59 -19.20
N ASN A 359 29.67 -1.01 -19.75
CA ASN A 359 29.07 -1.45 -21.01
C ASN A 359 30.05 -1.27 -22.18
N ASP A 360 30.78 -0.16 -22.22
CA ASP A 360 31.84 0.06 -23.23
C ASP A 360 32.95 -1.00 -23.12
N ALA A 361 33.38 -1.32 -21.90
CA ALA A 361 34.38 -2.37 -21.66
C ALA A 361 33.88 -3.75 -22.12
N ILE A 362 32.61 -4.08 -21.87
CA ILE A 362 31.98 -5.33 -22.34
C ILE A 362 31.97 -5.37 -23.87
N SER A 363 31.56 -4.28 -24.53
CA SER A 363 31.57 -4.18 -26.00
C SER A 363 32.97 -4.40 -26.57
N ILE A 364 34.00 -3.80 -25.97
CA ILE A 364 35.39 -4.03 -26.36
C ILE A 364 35.78 -5.50 -26.18
N LEU A 365 35.45 -6.12 -25.04
CA LEU A 365 35.76 -7.53 -24.78
C LEU A 365 35.09 -8.46 -25.79
N GLU A 366 33.83 -8.20 -26.15
CA GLU A 366 33.11 -8.97 -27.18
C GLU A 366 33.77 -8.86 -28.56
N THR A 367 34.24 -7.67 -28.95
CA THR A 367 34.97 -7.50 -30.21
C THR A 367 36.30 -8.25 -30.20
N LYS A 368 37.04 -8.21 -29.08
CA LYS A 368 38.29 -8.95 -28.92
C LYS A 368 38.08 -10.46 -28.94
N GLN A 369 37.00 -10.95 -28.33
CA GLN A 369 36.63 -12.36 -28.36
C GLN A 369 36.33 -12.82 -29.78
N ARG A 370 35.63 -12.00 -30.58
CA ARG A 370 35.41 -12.27 -32.01
C ARG A 370 36.71 -12.35 -32.79
N SER A 371 37.58 -11.34 -32.67
CA SER A 371 38.89 -11.36 -33.34
C SER A 371 39.75 -12.55 -32.93
N LEU A 372 39.75 -12.94 -31.65
CA LEU A 372 40.46 -14.11 -31.16
C LEU A 372 39.93 -15.39 -31.84
N SER A 373 38.61 -15.57 -31.88
CA SER A 373 38.01 -16.73 -32.54
C SER A 373 38.34 -16.83 -34.03
N GLU A 374 38.40 -15.68 -34.74
CA GLU A 374 38.84 -15.64 -36.15
C GLU A 374 40.30 -16.05 -36.29
N THR A 375 41.18 -15.62 -35.39
CA THR A 375 42.60 -16.01 -35.42
C THR A 375 42.81 -17.48 -35.07
N GLU A 376 42.04 -18.02 -34.13
CA GLU A 376 42.07 -19.44 -33.77
C GLU A 376 41.62 -20.32 -34.95
N GLU A 377 40.58 -19.93 -35.67
CA GLU A 377 40.13 -20.68 -36.84
C GLU A 377 41.18 -20.63 -37.98
N ARG A 378 41.80 -19.47 -38.20
CA ARG A 378 42.94 -19.36 -39.15
C ARG A 378 44.10 -20.26 -38.74
N LEU A 379 44.44 -20.30 -37.45
CA LEU A 379 45.50 -21.17 -36.94
C LEU A 379 45.16 -22.64 -37.20
N ARG A 380 43.93 -23.07 -36.95
CA ARG A 380 43.47 -24.45 -37.23
C ARG A 380 43.55 -24.82 -38.71
N ILE A 381 43.32 -23.88 -39.62
CA ILE A 381 43.48 -24.12 -41.05
C ILE A 381 44.97 -24.33 -41.38
N VAL A 382 45.84 -23.43 -40.91
CA VAL A 382 47.29 -23.54 -41.13
C VAL A 382 47.87 -24.82 -40.52
N GLU A 383 47.42 -25.21 -39.33
CA GLU A 383 47.83 -26.48 -38.71
C GLU A 383 47.41 -27.70 -39.54
N ARG A 384 46.23 -27.67 -40.16
CA ARG A 384 45.81 -28.72 -41.10
C ARG A 384 46.72 -28.76 -42.32
N GLU A 385 46.96 -27.63 -42.97
CA GLU A 385 47.86 -27.53 -44.13
C GLU A 385 49.28 -28.02 -43.81
N LEU A 386 49.82 -27.65 -42.65
CA LEU A 386 51.14 -28.09 -42.20
C LEU A 386 51.19 -29.61 -42.00
N ASN A 387 50.13 -30.20 -41.45
CA ASN A 387 50.02 -31.66 -41.29
C ASN A 387 49.92 -32.38 -42.64
N GLU A 388 49.19 -31.83 -43.61
CA GLU A 388 49.13 -32.38 -44.96
C GLU A 388 50.48 -32.33 -45.66
N ALA A 389 51.15 -31.17 -45.63
CA ALA A 389 52.50 -31.01 -46.16
C ALA A 389 53.49 -31.98 -45.49
N ARG A 390 53.39 -32.16 -44.17
CA ARG A 390 54.22 -33.12 -43.42
C ARG A 390 53.97 -34.56 -43.87
N ARG A 391 52.73 -34.97 -44.12
CA ARG A 391 52.42 -36.32 -44.66
C ARG A 391 53.05 -36.51 -46.05
N GLY A 392 52.88 -35.53 -46.95
CA GLY A 392 53.51 -35.59 -48.27
C GLY A 392 55.04 -35.73 -48.19
N LEU A 393 55.67 -35.04 -47.22
CA LEU A 393 57.11 -35.18 -46.97
C LEU A 393 57.51 -36.57 -46.46
N GLN A 394 56.64 -37.25 -45.69
CA GLN A 394 56.86 -38.63 -45.24
C GLN A 394 56.67 -39.65 -46.37
N GLU A 395 55.81 -39.37 -47.35
CA GLU A 395 55.56 -40.24 -48.51
C GLU A 395 56.66 -40.14 -49.58
N MET A 396 57.32 -38.98 -49.70
CA MET A 396 58.41 -38.73 -50.65
C MET A 396 59.54 -39.77 -50.70
N PRO A 397 60.13 -40.24 -49.57
CA PRO A 397 61.17 -41.27 -49.62
C PRO A 397 60.65 -42.60 -50.19
N PHE A 398 59.41 -42.99 -49.87
CA PHE A 398 58.82 -44.24 -50.36
C PHE A 398 58.61 -44.19 -51.87
N LEU A 399 58.06 -43.08 -52.38
CA LEU A 399 57.92 -42.84 -53.82
C LEU A 399 59.27 -42.79 -54.53
N LYS A 400 60.31 -42.25 -53.88
CA LYS A 400 61.67 -42.21 -54.44
C LYS A 400 62.28 -43.61 -54.58
N ASP A 401 62.08 -44.46 -53.58
CA ASP A 401 62.53 -45.86 -53.60
C ASP A 401 61.77 -46.66 -54.66
N GLU A 402 60.44 -46.49 -54.75
CA GLU A 402 59.61 -47.11 -55.80
C GLU A 402 60.04 -46.65 -57.20
N ASN A 403 60.34 -45.35 -57.38
CA ASN A 403 60.84 -44.84 -58.67
C ASN A 403 62.21 -45.43 -59.03
N LEU A 404 63.07 -45.68 -58.05
CA LEU A 404 64.36 -46.32 -58.25
C LEU A 404 64.19 -47.78 -58.67
N GLU A 405 63.30 -48.51 -57.99
CA GLU A 405 62.99 -49.91 -58.30
C GLU A 405 62.38 -50.04 -59.70
N LEU A 406 61.43 -49.18 -60.07
CA LEU A 406 60.86 -49.13 -61.42
C LEU A 406 61.92 -48.85 -62.49
N LYS A 407 62.88 -47.96 -62.22
CA LYS A 407 64.00 -47.70 -63.14
C LYS A 407 64.91 -48.91 -63.28
N GLN A 408 65.23 -49.60 -62.20
CA GLN A 408 66.03 -50.82 -62.24
C GLN A 408 65.31 -51.93 -63.03
N ASN A 409 64.01 -52.09 -62.82
CA ASN A 409 63.18 -53.06 -63.56
C ASN A 409 63.14 -52.72 -65.05
N LEU A 410 62.99 -51.44 -65.41
CA LEU A 410 63.04 -50.99 -66.80
C LEU A 410 64.40 -51.30 -67.45
N GLU A 411 65.50 -51.06 -66.74
CA GLU A 411 66.85 -51.37 -67.22
C GLU A 411 67.04 -52.89 -67.42
N ALA A 412 66.55 -53.70 -66.49
CA ALA A 412 66.61 -55.16 -66.56
C ALA A 412 65.75 -55.74 -67.69
N GLU A 413 64.56 -55.18 -67.96
CA GLU A 413 63.74 -55.57 -69.10
C GLU A 413 64.38 -55.17 -70.43
N LYS A 414 65.04 -54.00 -70.50
CA LYS A 414 65.83 -53.62 -71.68
C LYS A 414 66.99 -54.60 -71.94
N GLN A 415 67.74 -54.96 -70.90
CA GLN A 415 68.82 -55.94 -71.03
C GLN A 415 68.30 -57.30 -71.49
N ARG A 416 67.16 -57.76 -70.94
CA ARG A 416 66.50 -58.99 -71.41
C ARG A 416 66.05 -58.88 -72.86
N ALA A 417 65.52 -57.73 -73.29
CA ALA A 417 65.18 -57.51 -74.69
C ALA A 417 66.41 -57.58 -75.60
N ASP A 418 67.54 -57.00 -75.21
CA ASP A 418 68.80 -57.07 -75.95
C ASP A 418 69.35 -58.50 -76.01
N GLU A 419 69.24 -59.26 -74.92
CA GLU A 419 69.60 -60.68 -74.87
C GLU A 419 68.70 -61.51 -75.78
N TYR A 420 67.38 -61.29 -75.75
CA TYR A 420 66.47 -61.94 -76.69
C TYR A 420 66.81 -61.58 -78.13
N GLU A 421 67.22 -60.35 -78.43
CA GLU A 421 67.65 -59.97 -79.78
C GLU A 421 68.94 -60.70 -80.19
N LYS A 422 69.91 -60.85 -79.29
CA LYS A 422 71.13 -61.65 -79.53
C LYS A 422 70.82 -63.13 -79.71
N VAL A 423 70.01 -63.71 -78.82
CA VAL A 423 69.57 -65.10 -78.91
C VAL A 423 68.78 -65.31 -80.20
N LEU A 424 67.95 -64.37 -80.65
CA LEU A 424 67.27 -64.47 -81.94
C LEU A 424 68.25 -64.42 -83.11
N LYS A 425 69.34 -63.65 -83.02
CA LYS A 425 70.42 -63.66 -84.04
C LYS A 425 71.18 -64.99 -84.05
N GLU A 426 71.53 -65.53 -82.88
CA GLU A 426 72.20 -66.82 -82.72
C GLU A 426 71.29 -68.00 -83.09
N LEU A 427 70.00 -67.92 -82.78
CA LEU A 427 68.99 -68.87 -83.21
C LEU A 427 68.79 -68.76 -84.73
N GLY A 428 68.82 -67.56 -85.31
CA GLY A 428 68.86 -67.39 -86.76
C GLY A 428 70.07 -68.08 -87.40
N GLY A 429 71.24 -67.98 -86.78
CA GLY A 429 72.47 -68.67 -87.18
C GLY A 429 72.37 -70.19 -87.04
N SER A 430 72.01 -70.69 -85.86
CA SER A 430 71.90 -72.12 -85.57
C SER A 430 70.70 -72.77 -86.25
N LEU A 431 69.62 -72.07 -86.55
CA LEU A 431 68.53 -72.58 -87.38
C LEU A 431 68.95 -72.62 -88.85
N SER A 432 69.84 -71.73 -89.31
CA SER A 432 70.42 -71.85 -90.65
C SER A 432 71.37 -73.05 -90.75
N GLU A 433 72.15 -73.30 -89.70
CA GLU A 433 73.08 -74.43 -89.58
C GLU A 433 72.34 -75.76 -89.33
N SER A 434 71.31 -75.74 -88.48
CA SER A 434 70.42 -76.87 -88.18
C SER A 434 69.41 -77.11 -89.29
N LYS A 435 69.07 -76.14 -90.15
CA LYS A 435 68.37 -76.43 -91.42
C LYS A 435 69.28 -77.17 -92.39
N LEU A 436 70.57 -76.84 -92.42
CA LEU A 436 71.59 -77.62 -93.13
C LEU A 436 71.69 -79.03 -92.53
N ARG A 437 71.80 -79.14 -91.20
CA ARG A 437 71.92 -80.41 -90.48
C ARG A 437 70.63 -81.23 -90.43
N MET A 438 69.45 -80.62 -90.44
CA MET A 438 68.15 -81.29 -90.58
C MET A 438 67.97 -81.78 -92.00
N VAL A 439 68.49 -81.11 -93.02
CA VAL A 439 68.56 -81.71 -94.37
C VAL A 439 69.46 -82.96 -94.32
N GLU A 440 70.55 -82.92 -93.56
CA GLU A 440 71.45 -84.08 -93.37
C GLU A 440 70.89 -85.19 -92.45
N LEU A 441 70.09 -84.86 -91.43
CA LEU A 441 69.51 -85.79 -90.43
C LEU A 441 68.07 -86.20 -90.74
N THR A 442 67.33 -85.53 -91.64
CA THR A 442 66.08 -86.06 -92.20
C THR A 442 66.33 -87.19 -93.20
N GLU A 443 67.57 -87.36 -93.64
CA GLU A 443 68.05 -88.56 -94.32
C GLU A 443 68.45 -89.70 -93.36
N GLU A 444 68.69 -89.41 -92.07
CA GLU A 444 69.15 -90.39 -91.07
C GLU A 444 68.25 -90.43 -89.83
N LEU A 445 67.17 -91.23 -89.88
CA LEU A 445 66.49 -91.88 -88.73
C LEU A 445 65.64 -90.92 -87.84
N LEU A 446 64.30 -90.83 -87.94
CA LEU A 446 63.29 -91.84 -87.55
C LEU A 446 63.85 -92.88 -86.56
N PRO A 447 63.37 -93.07 -85.30
CA PRO A 447 62.47 -92.32 -84.41
C PRO A 447 63.04 -92.19 -82.95
N LEU A 448 62.23 -91.67 -82.02
CA LEU A 448 62.23 -91.88 -80.55
C LEU A 448 62.47 -90.65 -79.66
N SER A 449 61.35 -90.30 -79.05
CA SER A 449 61.07 -89.39 -77.96
C SER A 449 61.52 -89.91 -76.58
N ASP A 450 61.54 -88.96 -75.63
CA ASP A 450 61.14 -89.10 -74.20
C ASP A 450 62.22 -89.00 -73.11
N ALA A 451 62.09 -87.94 -72.27
CA ALA A 451 62.46 -87.95 -70.86
C ALA A 451 61.62 -86.91 -70.06
N GLN A 452 61.02 -87.35 -68.95
CA GLN A 452 60.06 -86.63 -68.09
C GLN A 452 60.71 -86.01 -66.83
N TRP A 453 60.10 -84.95 -66.27
CA TRP A 453 60.49 -84.29 -65.01
C TRP A 453 59.79 -84.88 -63.77
N ALA A 454 60.46 -84.86 -62.61
CA ALA A 454 59.98 -85.36 -61.31
C ALA A 454 58.92 -84.43 -60.68
N LYS A 455 58.02 -85.01 -59.85
CA LYS A 455 56.80 -84.36 -59.34
C LYS A 455 56.96 -83.79 -57.93
N ASP A 456 56.23 -82.70 -57.67
CA ASP A 456 56.18 -81.91 -56.42
C ASP A 456 55.82 -82.67 -55.12
N SER A 457 55.48 -83.95 -55.19
CA SER A 457 55.26 -84.79 -54.00
C SER A 457 56.52 -85.03 -53.18
N ASP A 458 57.70 -84.83 -53.78
CA ASP A 458 58.96 -85.35 -53.26
C ASP A 458 59.73 -84.29 -52.42
N VAL A 459 59.12 -83.13 -52.12
CA VAL A 459 59.75 -82.03 -51.35
C VAL A 459 58.91 -81.65 -50.11
N THR A 460 59.30 -82.20 -48.95
CA THR A 460 58.53 -82.10 -47.69
C THR A 460 59.09 -81.12 -46.65
N ASN A 461 60.29 -80.55 -46.87
CA ASN A 461 61.02 -79.79 -45.86
C ASN A 461 61.48 -78.43 -46.39
N CYS A 462 61.49 -77.41 -45.52
CA CYS A 462 62.00 -76.09 -45.88
C CYS A 462 63.53 -76.10 -45.99
N THR A 463 64.07 -75.79 -47.17
CA THR A 463 65.52 -75.75 -47.40
C THR A 463 66.25 -74.65 -46.61
N SER A 464 65.53 -73.67 -46.05
CA SER A 464 66.13 -72.54 -45.35
C SER A 464 66.16 -72.69 -43.82
N CYS A 465 65.20 -73.40 -43.22
CA CYS A 465 65.14 -73.61 -41.76
C CYS A 465 64.98 -75.10 -41.37
N SER A 466 65.02 -76.00 -42.34
CA SER A 466 64.98 -77.46 -42.21
C SER A 466 63.77 -78.05 -41.45
N GLU A 467 62.74 -77.25 -41.20
CA GLU A 467 61.49 -77.75 -40.61
C GLU A 467 60.57 -78.38 -41.65
N VAL A 468 59.87 -79.44 -41.24
CA VAL A 468 58.91 -80.20 -42.05
C VAL A 468 57.62 -79.38 -42.19
N PHE A 469 57.15 -79.24 -43.42
CA PHE A 469 55.93 -78.49 -43.68
C PHE A 469 54.71 -79.22 -43.09
N THR A 470 53.97 -78.53 -42.23
CA THR A 470 52.72 -79.01 -41.62
C THR A 470 51.61 -77.99 -41.88
N ILE A 471 50.33 -78.38 -41.76
CA ILE A 471 49.17 -77.51 -42.12
C ILE A 471 49.18 -76.14 -41.42
N THR A 472 49.73 -76.06 -40.20
CA THR A 472 49.91 -74.82 -39.43
C THR A 472 51.23 -74.10 -39.72
N LYS A 473 52.25 -74.81 -40.23
CA LYS A 473 53.54 -74.24 -40.68
C LYS A 473 53.66 -74.32 -42.21
N ARG A 474 52.98 -73.37 -42.86
CA ARG A 474 53.02 -73.16 -44.31
C ARG A 474 54.37 -72.56 -44.71
N LYS A 475 54.72 -72.64 -45.99
CA LYS A 475 56.10 -72.46 -46.52
C LYS A 475 56.75 -71.06 -46.33
N HIS A 476 56.26 -70.17 -45.44
CA HIS A 476 56.70 -68.76 -45.34
C HIS A 476 56.82 -68.19 -43.90
N HIS A 477 57.03 -69.02 -42.87
CA HIS A 477 56.78 -68.65 -41.46
C HIS A 477 57.79 -67.73 -40.73
N CYS A 478 58.86 -67.21 -41.35
CA CYS A 478 59.96 -66.53 -40.64
C CYS A 478 60.09 -64.99 -40.86
N ARG A 479 59.09 -64.15 -40.51
CA ARG A 479 59.28 -62.67 -40.40
C ARG A 479 58.45 -62.02 -39.25
N MET A 480 59.06 -61.04 -38.55
CA MET A 480 58.76 -60.54 -37.17
C MET A 480 58.20 -59.10 -37.09
N SER A 481 57.36 -58.78 -36.10
CA SER A 481 57.16 -57.42 -35.54
C SER A 481 56.68 -57.43 -34.07
N SER A 482 57.22 -56.54 -33.23
CA SER A 482 56.85 -56.31 -31.81
C SER A 482 57.16 -54.86 -31.37
N ARG A 483 56.33 -54.26 -30.49
CA ARG A 483 56.54 -53.04 -29.63
C ARG A 483 55.25 -52.83 -28.80
N PHE A 484 55.12 -52.79 -27.45
CA PHE A 484 55.77 -52.13 -26.29
C PHE A 484 55.51 -50.60 -26.09
N LEU A 485 54.61 -50.29 -25.12
CA LEU A 485 54.61 -49.28 -24.02
C LEU A 485 54.24 -47.78 -24.16
N ARG A 486 53.23 -47.33 -23.36
CA ARG A 486 53.25 -46.36 -22.19
C ARG A 486 51.82 -45.91 -21.81
N SER A 487 51.23 -46.22 -20.64
CA SER A 487 51.35 -45.71 -19.24
C SER A 487 50.68 -44.35 -18.94
N ALA A 488 49.79 -44.38 -17.94
CA ALA A 488 48.95 -43.31 -17.39
C ALA A 488 49.68 -42.31 -16.47
N VAL A 489 49.07 -41.12 -16.26
CA VAL A 489 48.73 -40.46 -14.96
C VAL A 489 48.24 -39.03 -15.28
N SER A 490 46.98 -38.71 -14.94
CA SER A 490 46.51 -37.33 -14.79
C SER A 490 45.50 -37.29 -13.65
N ARG A 491 45.96 -36.89 -12.46
CA ARG A 491 45.13 -36.41 -11.35
C ARG A 491 45.91 -35.35 -10.59
N ALA A 492 45.17 -34.28 -10.25
CA ALA A 492 45.51 -33.18 -9.34
C ALA A 492 46.32 -32.00 -9.89
N THR A 493 45.60 -31.05 -10.51
CA THR A 493 45.77 -29.60 -10.32
C THR A 493 44.55 -28.88 -10.92
N GLN A 494 43.49 -28.72 -10.13
CA GLN A 494 42.37 -27.85 -10.50
C GLN A 494 42.70 -26.43 -10.04
N GLN A 495 43.03 -25.55 -10.99
CA GLN A 495 43.15 -24.12 -10.75
C GLN A 495 41.76 -23.57 -10.38
N ARG A 496 41.64 -22.95 -9.21
CA ARG A 496 40.45 -22.21 -8.82
C ARG A 496 40.46 -20.84 -9.52
N GLY A 497 39.48 -20.63 -10.40
CA GLY A 497 39.27 -19.35 -11.07
C GLY A 497 38.52 -18.34 -10.21
N MET A 498 38.65 -17.06 -10.55
CA MET A 498 38.01 -15.91 -9.89
C MET A 498 36.48 -15.98 -9.79
N TYR A 499 35.83 -16.90 -10.53
CA TYR A 499 34.39 -17.15 -10.53
C TYR A 499 33.91 -18.20 -9.50
N GLU A 500 34.82 -18.81 -8.74
CA GLU A 500 34.45 -19.69 -7.61
C GLU A 500 34.18 -18.87 -6.34
N ASN A 501 33.09 -18.10 -6.35
CA ASN A 501 32.63 -17.41 -5.14
C ASN A 501 32.02 -18.45 -4.16
N PRO A 502 32.57 -18.64 -2.95
CA PRO A 502 32.06 -19.61 -1.97
C PRO A 502 30.58 -19.39 -1.62
N TYR A 503 30.11 -18.14 -1.66
CA TYR A 503 28.71 -17.80 -1.41
C TYR A 503 27.81 -18.28 -2.54
N ILE A 504 28.19 -18.03 -3.80
CA ILE A 504 27.43 -18.51 -4.98
C ILE A 504 27.42 -20.04 -5.03
N ASN A 505 28.54 -20.69 -4.69
CA ASN A 505 28.62 -22.14 -4.63
C ASN A 505 27.75 -22.73 -3.51
N ARG A 506 27.68 -22.07 -2.35
CA ARG A 506 26.79 -22.47 -1.24
C ARG A 506 25.32 -22.32 -1.61
N PHE A 507 24.97 -21.23 -2.31
CA PHE A 507 23.61 -21.01 -2.80
C PHE A 507 23.23 -22.01 -3.90
N LYS A 508 24.11 -22.25 -4.88
CA LYS A 508 23.91 -23.26 -5.93
C LYS A 508 23.79 -24.68 -5.36
N ALA A 509 24.55 -25.02 -4.33
CA ALA A 509 24.43 -26.31 -3.66
C ALA A 509 23.11 -26.45 -2.88
N ARG A 510 22.62 -25.37 -2.25
CA ARG A 510 21.32 -25.38 -1.54
C ARG A 510 20.11 -25.32 -2.45
N SER A 511 20.25 -24.78 -3.66
CA SER A 511 19.18 -24.76 -4.67
C SER A 511 19.07 -26.05 -5.47
N GLN A 512 20.01 -26.99 -5.32
CA GLN A 512 19.94 -28.29 -6.00
C GLN A 512 18.86 -29.15 -5.34
N VAL A 513 17.92 -29.61 -6.15
CA VAL A 513 16.84 -30.51 -5.76
C VAL A 513 16.97 -31.79 -6.60
N SER A 514 16.74 -32.93 -5.97
CA SER A 514 16.76 -34.26 -6.59
C SER A 514 15.89 -34.30 -7.86
N ASP A 515 16.37 -34.99 -8.89
CA ASP A 515 15.74 -35.00 -10.22
C ASP A 515 14.31 -35.55 -10.20
N GLY A 516 13.96 -36.41 -9.24
CA GLY A 516 12.62 -36.97 -9.05
C GLY A 516 11.68 -36.22 -8.09
N PHE A 517 12.10 -35.10 -7.49
CA PHE A 517 11.23 -34.34 -6.58
C PHE A 517 10.27 -33.43 -7.35
N HIS A 518 9.01 -33.37 -6.91
CA HIS A 518 7.91 -32.69 -7.60
C HIS A 518 8.05 -31.15 -7.66
N LYS A 519 8.78 -30.53 -6.72
CA LYS A 519 8.96 -29.07 -6.65
C LYS A 519 10.41 -28.69 -7.00
N LYS A 520 10.62 -27.96 -8.10
CA LYS A 520 11.97 -27.58 -8.55
C LYS A 520 12.46 -26.23 -8.01
N SER A 521 11.53 -25.34 -7.68
CA SER A 521 11.80 -24.04 -7.05
C SER A 521 10.56 -23.59 -6.29
N THR A 522 10.73 -22.78 -5.25
CA THR A 522 9.65 -22.12 -4.51
C THR A 522 9.16 -20.85 -5.23
N GLY A 523 9.94 -20.32 -6.18
CA GLY A 523 9.68 -19.03 -6.82
C GLY A 523 9.97 -17.80 -5.94
N LEU A 524 10.39 -18.00 -4.69
CA LEU A 524 10.73 -16.94 -3.74
C LEU A 524 12.25 -16.83 -3.57
N THR A 525 12.79 -15.63 -3.77
CA THR A 525 14.23 -15.38 -3.68
C THR A 525 14.73 -15.61 -2.26
N GLY A 526 15.69 -16.51 -2.10
CA GLY A 526 16.30 -16.82 -0.80
C GLY A 526 15.64 -17.97 -0.02
N LEU A 527 14.46 -18.44 -0.46
CA LEU A 527 13.76 -19.57 0.15
C LEU A 527 13.96 -20.84 -0.70
N PHE A 528 14.78 -21.77 -0.24
CA PHE A 528 15.11 -22.99 -0.99
C PHE A 528 14.12 -24.12 -0.70
N VAL A 529 13.84 -24.94 -1.72
CA VAL A 529 12.95 -26.10 -1.61
C VAL A 529 13.49 -27.08 -0.57
N ASN A 530 12.60 -27.58 0.29
CA ASN A 530 12.95 -28.60 1.27
C ASN A 530 12.38 -29.97 0.83
N GLU A 531 13.25 -30.95 0.61
CA GLU A 531 12.84 -32.30 0.14
C GLU A 531 12.13 -33.13 1.23
N HIS A 532 12.33 -32.78 2.51
CA HIS A 532 11.79 -33.52 3.65
C HIS A 532 11.05 -32.61 4.64
N PRO A 533 9.99 -31.91 4.21
CA PRO A 533 9.33 -30.88 5.00
C PRO A 533 8.66 -31.45 6.27
N HIS A 534 8.02 -32.63 6.20
CA HIS A 534 7.41 -33.29 7.34
C HIS A 534 8.40 -33.55 8.48
N ARG A 535 9.60 -34.04 8.14
CA ARG A 535 10.66 -34.28 9.13
C ARG A 535 11.14 -32.97 9.73
N ALA A 536 11.36 -31.95 8.91
CA ALA A 536 11.80 -30.63 9.37
C ALA A 536 10.79 -30.01 10.34
N LEU A 537 9.51 -29.95 9.96
CA LEU A 537 8.42 -29.43 10.79
C LEU A 537 8.27 -30.22 12.10
N THR A 538 8.32 -31.55 12.04
CA THR A 538 8.22 -32.40 13.24
C THR A 538 9.37 -32.09 14.22
N VAL A 539 10.60 -31.92 13.71
CA VAL A 539 11.76 -31.58 14.54
C VAL A 539 11.62 -30.19 15.15
N VAL A 540 11.21 -29.18 14.37
CA VAL A 540 11.09 -27.80 14.85
C VAL A 540 9.95 -27.66 15.86
N TYR A 541 8.76 -28.19 15.57
CA TYR A 541 7.64 -28.20 16.52
C TYR A 541 7.98 -28.97 17.80
N GLY A 542 8.67 -30.12 17.70
CA GLY A 542 9.15 -30.85 18.87
C GLY A 542 10.23 -30.10 19.68
N ARG A 543 10.98 -29.18 19.06
CA ARG A 543 11.89 -28.28 19.79
C ARG A 543 11.12 -27.14 20.47
N ILE A 544 10.10 -26.58 19.82
CA ILE A 544 9.24 -25.54 20.40
C ILE A 544 8.54 -26.07 21.64
N LEU A 545 7.90 -27.24 21.56
CA LEU A 545 7.19 -27.83 22.71
C LEU A 545 8.13 -28.04 23.92
N ARG A 546 9.36 -28.52 23.71
CA ARG A 546 10.37 -28.66 24.77
C ARG A 546 10.85 -27.33 25.35
N ALA A 547 10.86 -26.26 24.56
CA ALA A 547 11.20 -24.93 25.04
C ALA A 547 10.03 -24.34 25.86
N LEU A 548 8.79 -24.53 25.40
CA LEU A 548 7.57 -24.12 26.11
C LEU A 548 7.37 -24.84 27.45
N GLU A 549 7.82 -26.09 27.58
CA GLU A 549 7.78 -26.84 28.84
C GLU A 549 8.52 -26.14 30.00
N GLN A 550 9.52 -25.30 29.69
CA GLN A 550 10.31 -24.55 30.67
C GLN A 550 9.57 -23.30 31.19
N MET A 551 8.46 -22.89 30.55
CA MET A 551 7.64 -21.76 30.98
C MET A 551 6.54 -22.23 31.95
N PRO A 552 5.99 -21.38 32.83
CA PRO A 552 4.83 -21.74 33.65
C PRO A 552 3.59 -22.10 32.81
N ALA A 553 2.77 -23.05 33.29
CA ALA A 553 1.58 -23.54 32.57
C ALA A 553 0.45 -22.51 32.45
N ASP A 554 0.43 -21.52 33.34
CA ASP A 554 -0.49 -20.39 33.39
C ASP A 554 -0.09 -19.25 32.46
N ALA A 555 1.15 -19.24 31.94
CA ALA A 555 1.60 -18.23 31.00
C ALA A 555 0.73 -18.23 29.73
N ALA A 556 0.14 -17.07 29.41
CA ALA A 556 -0.77 -16.94 28.26
C ALA A 556 -0.09 -17.34 26.94
N TYR A 557 1.16 -16.92 26.73
CA TYR A 557 1.94 -17.27 25.54
C TYR A 557 2.10 -18.79 25.42
N ARG A 558 2.50 -19.49 26.50
CA ARG A 558 2.63 -20.94 26.50
C ARG A 558 1.33 -21.61 26.09
N LYS A 559 0.21 -21.25 26.71
CA LYS A 559 -1.10 -21.85 26.44
C LYS A 559 -1.50 -21.76 24.96
N TYR A 560 -1.39 -20.57 24.36
CA TYR A 560 -1.82 -20.36 22.98
C TYR A 560 -0.82 -20.96 21.97
N THR A 561 0.47 -20.76 22.17
CA THR A 561 1.49 -21.31 21.25
C THR A 561 1.51 -22.83 21.30
N GLU A 562 1.37 -23.45 22.48
CA GLU A 562 1.29 -24.90 22.62
C GLU A 562 0.05 -25.48 21.90
N GLN A 563 -1.09 -24.80 21.97
CA GLN A 563 -2.30 -25.20 21.23
C GLN A 563 -2.07 -25.16 19.72
N ILE A 564 -1.50 -24.07 19.19
CA ILE A 564 -1.25 -23.89 17.76
C ILE A 564 -0.24 -24.94 17.26
N VAL A 565 0.88 -25.11 17.99
CA VAL A 565 1.94 -26.06 17.61
C VAL A 565 1.43 -27.50 17.66
N LYS A 566 0.65 -27.89 18.68
CA LYS A 566 0.04 -29.23 18.74
C LYS A 566 -0.94 -29.48 17.60
N GLN A 567 -1.77 -28.49 17.28
CA GLN A 567 -2.71 -28.60 16.16
C GLN A 567 -1.97 -28.76 14.83
N ARG A 568 -0.94 -27.93 14.57
CA ARG A 568 -0.13 -28.01 13.35
C ARG A 568 0.66 -29.31 13.28
N LEU A 569 1.24 -29.76 14.39
CA LEU A 569 1.96 -31.03 14.45
C LEU A 569 1.03 -32.22 14.16
N ALA A 570 -0.20 -32.20 14.67
CA ALA A 570 -1.20 -33.22 14.36
C ALA A 570 -1.55 -33.26 12.86
N LEU A 571 -1.65 -32.09 12.21
CA LEU A 571 -1.86 -32.02 10.76
C LEU A 571 -0.68 -32.57 9.97
N VAL A 572 0.56 -32.25 10.38
CA VAL A 572 1.79 -32.77 9.76
C VAL A 572 1.90 -34.30 9.90
N GLN A 573 1.43 -34.86 11.02
CA GLN A 573 1.43 -36.32 11.22
C GLN A 573 0.29 -37.03 10.48
N ALA A 574 -0.85 -36.37 10.31
CA ALA A 574 -2.03 -36.95 9.67
C ALA A 574 -1.93 -36.99 8.14
N GLU A 575 -1.30 -36.00 7.51
CA GLU A 575 -1.22 -35.90 6.05
C GLU A 575 0.18 -36.11 5.50
N ASN A 576 0.31 -37.09 4.60
CA ASN A 576 1.58 -37.42 3.95
C ASN A 576 1.85 -36.59 2.69
N ASP A 577 0.79 -36.08 2.03
CA ASP A 577 0.94 -35.25 0.83
C ASP A 577 1.25 -33.79 1.18
N ILE A 578 2.25 -33.23 0.51
CA ILE A 578 2.76 -31.87 0.76
C ILE A 578 1.74 -30.82 0.31
N GLN A 579 1.12 -31.00 -0.85
CA GLN A 579 0.16 -30.02 -1.40
C GLN A 579 -1.13 -29.98 -0.57
N ALA A 580 -1.64 -31.15 -0.19
CA ALA A 580 -2.78 -31.23 0.73
C ALA A 580 -2.45 -30.61 2.10
N LEU A 581 -1.23 -30.82 2.62
CA LEU A 581 -0.79 -30.23 3.89
C LEU A 581 -0.71 -28.70 3.82
N GLU A 582 -0.14 -28.14 2.75
CA GLU A 582 -0.10 -26.69 2.52
C GLU A 582 -1.52 -26.08 2.54
N LYS A 583 -2.46 -26.72 1.83
CA LYS A 583 -3.85 -26.26 1.78
C LYS A 583 -4.56 -26.33 3.13
N LYS A 584 -4.28 -27.36 3.94
CA LYS A 584 -4.87 -27.50 5.28
C LYS A 584 -4.31 -26.51 6.29
N ILE A 585 -3.02 -26.18 6.19
CA ILE A 585 -2.38 -25.18 7.07
C ILE A 585 -2.77 -23.76 6.65
N GLY A 586 -2.88 -23.50 5.34
CA GLY A 586 -3.39 -22.24 4.79
C GLY A 586 -2.47 -21.02 4.98
N MET A 587 -1.16 -21.24 5.16
CA MET A 587 -0.16 -20.19 5.47
C MET A 587 0.95 -20.11 4.42
N GLY A 588 0.59 -20.24 3.14
CA GLY A 588 1.55 -20.22 2.03
C GLY A 588 2.17 -21.59 1.75
N GLN A 589 3.39 -21.58 1.21
CA GLN A 589 4.15 -22.79 0.86
C GLN A 589 4.73 -23.46 2.11
N ILE A 590 5.00 -24.77 2.04
CA ILE A 590 5.47 -25.53 3.20
C ILE A 590 6.82 -25.04 3.72
N GLU A 591 7.67 -24.50 2.84
CA GLU A 591 8.94 -23.89 3.22
C GLU A 591 8.76 -22.61 4.05
N GLU A 592 7.76 -21.78 3.74
CA GLU A 592 7.41 -20.60 4.54
C GLU A 592 6.91 -21.01 5.93
N VAL A 593 6.14 -22.10 6.00
CA VAL A 593 5.67 -22.67 7.29
C VAL A 593 6.84 -23.19 8.13
N ILE A 594 7.87 -23.76 7.50
CA ILE A 594 9.11 -24.19 8.19
C ILE A 594 9.85 -22.98 8.74
N GLU A 595 10.04 -21.94 7.93
CA GLU A 595 10.71 -20.70 8.36
C GLU A 595 9.93 -20.01 9.49
N GLN A 596 8.61 -19.94 9.39
CA GLN A 596 7.75 -19.45 10.48
C GLN A 596 7.94 -20.26 11.77
N ALA A 597 8.04 -21.60 11.67
CA ALA A 597 8.27 -22.44 12.84
C ALA A 597 9.67 -22.23 13.44
N GLU A 598 10.69 -21.98 12.62
CA GLU A 598 12.04 -21.64 13.11
C GLU A 598 12.06 -20.29 13.83
N LEU A 599 11.38 -19.27 13.29
CA LEU A 599 11.21 -17.97 13.94
C LEU A 599 10.40 -18.05 15.24
N GLU A 600 9.36 -18.89 15.29
CA GLU A 600 8.59 -19.14 16.51
C GLU A 600 9.46 -19.81 17.58
N LEU A 601 10.37 -20.71 17.19
CA LEU A 601 11.33 -21.32 18.11
C LEU A 601 12.31 -20.29 18.68
N GLU A 602 12.82 -19.39 17.85
CA GLU A 602 13.68 -18.28 18.31
C GLU A 602 12.92 -17.33 19.24
N THR A 603 11.69 -16.99 18.89
CA THR A 603 10.80 -16.15 19.70
C THR A 603 10.48 -16.81 21.04
N THR A 604 10.21 -18.12 21.05
CA THR A 604 9.99 -18.88 22.29
C THR A 604 11.22 -18.81 23.20
N ARG A 605 12.43 -18.89 22.65
CA ARG A 605 13.68 -18.76 23.43
C ARG A 605 13.86 -17.34 23.97
N ALA A 606 13.55 -16.32 23.17
CA ALA A 606 13.62 -14.92 23.61
C ALA A 606 12.59 -14.62 24.71
N ILE A 607 11.37 -15.17 24.62
CA ILE A 607 10.35 -15.05 25.66
C ILE A 607 10.77 -15.78 26.93
N LEU A 608 11.43 -16.94 26.80
CA LEU A 608 12.00 -17.65 27.93
C LEU A 608 13.04 -16.80 28.68
N GLU A 609 13.93 -16.13 27.94
CA GLU A 609 14.97 -15.26 28.49
C GLU A 609 14.41 -14.00 29.14
N SER A 610 13.45 -13.34 28.48
CA SER A 610 12.81 -12.10 28.96
C SER A 610 11.76 -12.31 30.05
N LYS A 611 11.29 -13.54 30.26
CA LYS A 611 10.23 -13.89 31.21
C LYS A 611 8.99 -13.00 31.11
N ALA A 612 8.54 -12.73 29.88
CA ALA A 612 7.44 -11.82 29.58
C ALA A 612 6.06 -12.22 30.17
N TRP A 613 5.96 -13.36 30.85
CA TRP A 613 4.77 -13.79 31.60
C TRP A 613 4.70 -13.19 33.01
N GLU A 614 5.77 -12.57 33.50
CA GLU A 614 5.76 -11.88 34.79
C GLU A 614 4.86 -10.62 34.74
N PRO A 615 4.29 -10.18 35.88
CA PRO A 615 3.51 -8.96 35.95
C PRO A 615 4.31 -7.73 35.45
N LEU A 616 3.58 -6.71 35.03
CA LEU A 616 4.16 -5.46 34.53
C LEU A 616 5.19 -4.89 35.52
N VAL A 617 6.42 -4.67 35.03
CA VAL A 617 7.55 -4.19 35.85
C VAL A 617 7.26 -2.84 36.49
N GLU A 618 6.62 -1.93 35.74
CA GLU A 618 6.22 -0.60 36.22
C GLU A 618 4.82 -0.25 35.71
N GLY A 619 3.94 0.13 36.64
CA GLY A 619 2.62 0.64 36.30
C GLY A 619 2.72 1.99 35.60
N ALA A 620 1.91 2.18 34.55
CA ALA A 620 1.83 3.46 33.88
C ALA A 620 1.40 4.59 34.84
N PRO A 621 2.00 5.80 34.75
CA PRO A 621 1.52 6.97 35.46
C PRO A 621 0.04 7.23 35.16
N LYS A 622 -0.69 7.76 36.15
CA LYS A 622 -2.17 7.89 36.13
C LYS A 622 -2.74 8.60 34.90
N ASN A 623 -1.96 9.47 34.25
CA ASN A 623 -2.39 10.25 33.10
C ASN A 623 -1.66 9.85 31.79
N GLN A 624 -0.78 8.83 31.81
CA GLN A 624 -0.01 8.44 30.61
C GLN A 624 -0.92 7.95 29.48
N TRP A 625 -1.99 7.23 29.82
CA TRP A 625 -2.93 6.63 28.85
C TRP A 625 -4.33 7.27 28.91
N THR A 626 -4.48 8.41 29.58
CA THR A 626 -5.72 9.18 29.60
C THR A 626 -5.78 10.01 28.31
N TRP A 627 -6.74 9.70 27.43
CA TRP A 627 -6.91 10.40 26.15
C TRP A 627 -8.40 10.58 25.79
N PRO A 628 -8.85 11.77 25.36
CA PRO A 628 -8.09 13.03 25.30
C PRO A 628 -7.77 13.56 26.71
N VAL A 629 -6.74 14.41 26.78
CA VAL A 629 -6.21 14.98 28.04
C VAL A 629 -7.25 15.80 28.79
#